data_AF-A0A1E3Q7R6-F1
#
_entry.id   AF-A0A1E3Q7R6-F1
#
_cell.length_a   1.000
_cell.length_b   1.000
_cell.length_c   1.000
_cell.angle_alpha   90.00
_cell.angle_beta   90.00
_cell.angle_gamma   90.00
#
_symmetry.space_group_name_H-M   'P 1'
#
loop_
_entity.id
_entity.type
_entity.pdbx_description
1 polymer ?
#
loop_
_entity_poly.entity_id
_entity_poly.type
_entity_poly.pdbx_seq_one_letter_code
_entity_poly.pdbx_strand_id
1 'polypeptide(L)'
;MQGYNKYYPPEYDGKSSLNKLAGKHSLGNRARKLNQHILIVRFELPFDIWCEKCNSHIAQGTRYNAEKKKVGAYYTTPIFSFRMKCHLCPNYLEIQTDPQKTEYKVTSGARRKITEFDGDKIGAIKVDSILHASNKADDADSRDPFAGVEKTLEKTKHMRASHQRITELYQHTNQRWADPYEKNQILRRLFRNEKKSKDAKLSANDSMEWRIAKVAQHKKRHANGPTTDNR
;
A
#
# COMPACT_ATOMS: atom_id res chain seq x y z
N MET A 1 2.52 33.71 -31.86
CA MET A 1 1.87 35.02 -31.75
C MET A 1 0.37 34.84 -31.93
N GLN A 2 -0.42 35.13 -30.90
CA GLN A 2 -1.89 35.13 -31.00
C GLN A 2 -2.28 36.35 -31.86
N GLY A 3 -3.07 36.15 -32.93
CA GLY A 3 -3.38 37.22 -33.87
C GLY A 3 -4.17 38.36 -33.23
N TYR A 4 -3.68 39.60 -33.37
CA TYR A 4 -4.28 40.80 -32.78
C TYR A 4 -5.58 41.21 -33.47
N ASN A 5 -5.64 41.10 -34.80
CA ASN A 5 -6.80 41.51 -35.58
C ASN A 5 -7.58 40.29 -36.08
N LYS A 6 -8.91 40.32 -35.89
CA LYS A 6 -9.85 39.33 -36.43
C LYS A 6 -10.65 39.99 -37.54
N TYR A 7 -10.84 39.30 -38.66
CA TYR A 7 -11.72 39.77 -39.72
C TYR A 7 -13.18 39.72 -39.25
N TYR A 8 -13.88 40.84 -39.38
CA TYR A 8 -15.32 40.94 -39.18
C TYR A 8 -15.96 41.20 -40.56
N PRO A 9 -16.97 40.42 -40.96
CA PRO A 9 -17.64 40.63 -42.24
C PRO A 9 -18.35 41.99 -42.26
N PRO A 10 -18.46 42.66 -43.43
CA PRO A 10 -19.02 44.01 -43.54
C PRO A 10 -20.51 44.10 -43.15
N GLU A 11 -21.23 42.98 -43.20
CA GLU A 11 -22.64 42.87 -42.76
C GLU A 11 -22.81 42.86 -41.22
N TYR A 12 -21.71 42.77 -40.46
CA TYR A 12 -21.75 42.66 -39.01
C TYR A 12 -21.95 44.03 -38.34
N ASP A 13 -23.19 44.33 -37.96
CA ASP A 13 -23.61 45.56 -37.24
C ASP A 13 -23.09 45.65 -35.78
N GLY A 14 -22.22 44.73 -35.32
CA GLY A 14 -21.64 44.76 -33.97
C GLY A 14 -22.60 44.46 -32.80
N LYS A 15 -23.92 44.54 -33.01
CA LYS A 15 -24.96 44.34 -31.98
C LYS A 15 -25.26 42.87 -31.66
N SER A 16 -24.99 41.96 -32.60
CA SER A 16 -25.19 40.52 -32.41
C SER A 16 -23.84 39.81 -32.32
N SER A 17 -23.78 38.58 -31.79
CA SER A 17 -22.53 37.82 -31.82
C SER A 17 -22.26 37.24 -33.21
N LEU A 18 -21.00 37.15 -33.62
CA LEU A 18 -20.60 36.51 -34.89
C LEU A 18 -21.18 35.09 -35.06
N ASN A 19 -21.30 34.36 -33.96
CA ASN A 19 -21.90 33.03 -33.94
C ASN A 19 -23.39 33.08 -34.32
N LYS A 20 -24.13 34.08 -33.83
CA LYS A 20 -25.54 34.27 -34.17
C LYS A 20 -25.72 34.68 -35.64
N LEU A 21 -24.84 35.55 -36.15
CA LEU A 21 -24.80 35.90 -37.58
C LEU A 21 -24.54 34.65 -38.45
N ALA A 22 -23.62 33.78 -38.03
CA ALA A 22 -23.30 32.54 -38.72
C ALA A 22 -24.29 31.38 -38.46
N GLY A 23 -25.37 31.59 -37.69
CA GLY A 23 -26.32 30.54 -37.32
C GLY A 23 -25.73 29.40 -36.48
N LYS A 24 -24.58 29.62 -35.83
CA LYS A 24 -23.86 28.61 -35.04
C LYS A 24 -24.00 28.88 -33.55
N HIS A 25 -24.05 27.81 -32.76
CA HIS A 25 -23.95 27.92 -31.31
C HIS A 25 -22.48 28.11 -30.89
N SER A 26 -22.21 28.91 -29.85
CA SER A 26 -20.86 29.19 -29.35
C SER A 26 -20.09 27.93 -28.93
N LEU A 27 -20.80 26.98 -28.32
CA LEU A 27 -20.27 25.67 -27.93
C LEU A 27 -20.19 24.65 -29.08
N GLY A 28 -20.58 25.03 -30.30
CA GLY A 28 -20.54 24.20 -31.50
C GLY A 28 -21.19 22.83 -31.31
N ASN A 29 -20.49 21.77 -31.76
CA ASN A 29 -20.98 20.39 -31.70
C ASN A 29 -21.24 19.86 -30.29
N ARG A 30 -20.72 20.51 -29.24
CA ARG A 30 -20.98 20.10 -27.85
C ARG A 30 -22.41 20.42 -27.42
N ALA A 31 -23.03 21.44 -28.03
CA ALA A 31 -24.40 21.87 -27.74
C ALA A 31 -25.47 21.17 -28.60
N ARG A 32 -25.13 20.10 -29.32
CA ARG A 32 -26.10 19.37 -30.17
C ARG A 32 -27.30 18.82 -29.38
N LYS A 33 -27.15 18.56 -28.08
CA LYS A 33 -28.21 18.07 -27.17
C LYS A 33 -28.69 19.12 -26.18
N LEU A 34 -28.47 20.41 -26.45
CA LEU A 34 -28.82 21.48 -25.52
C LEU A 34 -30.33 21.58 -25.28
N ASN A 35 -31.17 21.23 -26.27
CA ASN A 35 -32.62 21.16 -26.13
C ASN A 35 -33.07 20.17 -25.02
N GLN A 36 -32.23 19.17 -24.71
CA GLN A 36 -32.47 18.18 -23.65
C GLN A 36 -31.77 18.57 -22.33
N HIS A 37 -31.21 19.78 -22.25
CA HIS A 37 -30.36 20.25 -21.14
C HIS A 37 -29.11 19.38 -20.92
N ILE A 38 -28.61 18.76 -21.99
CA ILE A 38 -27.41 17.92 -21.97
C ILE A 38 -26.30 18.64 -22.74
N LEU A 39 -25.17 18.85 -22.05
CA LEU A 39 -23.95 19.39 -22.65
C LEU A 39 -22.88 18.30 -22.73
N ILE A 40 -22.26 18.13 -23.91
CA ILE A 40 -21.14 17.19 -24.05
C ILE A 40 -19.86 17.88 -23.55
N VAL A 41 -19.25 17.33 -22.51
CA VAL A 41 -18.03 17.84 -21.88
C VAL A 41 -16.93 16.79 -21.89
N ARG A 42 -15.67 17.24 -21.82
CA ARG A 42 -14.54 16.33 -21.60
C ARG A 42 -14.35 16.17 -20.10
N PHE A 43 -14.58 14.97 -19.59
CA PHE A 43 -14.57 14.66 -18.16
C PHE A 43 -13.42 13.69 -17.87
N GLU A 44 -12.63 14.00 -16.84
CA GLU A 44 -11.58 13.13 -16.33
C GLU A 44 -12.10 12.41 -15.09
N LEU A 45 -11.86 11.10 -14.99
CA LEU A 45 -12.34 10.34 -13.83
C LEU A 45 -11.62 10.77 -12.54
N PRO A 46 -12.36 11.11 -11.48
CA PRO A 46 -11.76 11.58 -10.22
C PRO A 46 -11.15 10.47 -9.37
N PHE A 47 -11.53 9.20 -9.58
CA PHE A 47 -10.99 8.03 -8.88
C PHE A 47 -11.09 6.77 -9.76
N ASP A 48 -10.39 5.72 -9.34
CA ASP A 48 -10.43 4.40 -9.96
C ASP A 48 -11.84 3.76 -9.85
N ILE A 49 -12.33 3.19 -10.94
CA ILE A 49 -13.63 2.52 -10.99
C ILE A 49 -13.54 1.14 -11.65
N TRP A 50 -14.44 0.26 -11.26
CA TRP A 50 -14.70 -1.03 -11.88
C TRP A 50 -16.03 -0.98 -12.63
N CYS A 51 -16.03 -1.30 -13.93
CA CYS A 51 -17.28 -1.40 -14.69
C CYS A 51 -18.06 -2.65 -14.25
N GLU A 52 -19.35 -2.53 -13.97
CA GLU A 52 -20.18 -3.67 -13.52
C GLU A 52 -20.43 -4.72 -14.60
N LYS A 53 -20.39 -4.33 -15.89
CA LYS A 53 -20.70 -5.24 -17.01
C LYS A 53 -19.49 -6.05 -17.47
N CYS A 54 -18.34 -5.40 -17.67
CA CYS A 54 -17.12 -6.06 -18.19
C CYS A 54 -16.06 -6.31 -17.11
N ASN A 55 -16.31 -5.92 -15.86
CA ASN A 55 -15.39 -6.05 -14.72
C ASN A 55 -13.97 -5.53 -14.99
N SER A 56 -13.81 -4.63 -15.96
CA SER A 56 -12.53 -4.01 -16.28
C SER A 56 -12.28 -2.82 -15.37
N HIS A 57 -11.03 -2.69 -14.94
CA HIS A 57 -10.55 -1.52 -14.21
C HIS A 57 -10.39 -0.32 -15.13
N ILE A 58 -10.88 0.84 -14.69
CA ILE A 58 -10.64 2.13 -15.35
C ILE A 58 -9.91 3.01 -14.33
N ALA A 59 -8.71 3.45 -14.71
CA ALA A 59 -7.87 4.25 -13.85
C ALA A 59 -8.38 5.69 -13.70
N GLN A 60 -8.06 6.30 -12.57
CA GLN A 60 -8.18 7.73 -12.34
C GLN A 60 -7.50 8.54 -13.46
N GLY A 61 -8.08 9.68 -13.82
CA GLY A 61 -7.55 10.57 -14.87
C GLY A 61 -7.90 10.14 -16.30
N THR A 62 -8.55 8.99 -16.50
CA THR A 62 -9.01 8.57 -17.82
C THR A 62 -10.05 9.56 -18.37
N ARG A 63 -9.85 10.00 -19.63
CA ARG A 63 -10.62 11.06 -20.29
C ARG A 63 -11.80 10.49 -21.09
N TYR A 64 -13.00 10.99 -20.82
CA TYR A 64 -14.23 10.64 -21.52
C TYR A 64 -14.92 11.86 -22.15
N ASN A 65 -15.64 11.62 -23.23
CA ASN A 65 -16.69 12.52 -23.67
C ASN A 65 -17.96 12.15 -22.87
N ALA A 66 -18.30 12.98 -21.90
CA ALA A 66 -19.42 12.74 -20.99
C ALA A 66 -20.59 13.68 -21.31
N GLU A 67 -21.80 13.15 -21.14
CA GLU A 67 -23.03 13.93 -21.15
C GLU A 67 -23.26 14.52 -19.76
N LYS A 68 -23.06 15.83 -19.63
CA LYS A 68 -23.32 16.60 -18.41
C LYS A 68 -24.81 17.01 -18.39
N LYS A 69 -25.52 16.58 -17.35
CA LYS A 69 -26.92 16.94 -17.08
C LYS A 69 -27.05 17.48 -15.65
N LYS A 70 -27.87 18.51 -15.45
CA LYS A 70 -28.28 18.94 -14.10
C LYS A 70 -29.42 18.04 -13.63
N VAL A 71 -29.24 17.33 -12.52
CA VAL A 71 -30.23 16.36 -11.99
C VAL A 71 -30.94 16.90 -10.75
N GLY A 72 -30.27 17.69 -9.94
CA GLY A 72 -30.84 18.28 -8.72
C GLY A 72 -30.04 19.48 -8.23
N ALA A 73 -30.26 19.85 -6.97
CA ALA A 73 -29.47 20.84 -6.26
C ALA A 73 -29.35 20.45 -4.79
N TYR A 74 -28.20 20.73 -4.19
CA TYR A 74 -27.97 20.71 -2.75
C TYR A 74 -27.98 22.17 -2.28
N TYR A 75 -29.08 22.58 -1.62
CA TYR A 75 -29.41 23.99 -1.37
C TYR A 75 -29.34 24.82 -2.66
N THR A 76 -28.34 25.71 -2.79
CA THR A 76 -28.11 26.56 -3.95
C THR A 76 -27.17 25.94 -5.00
N THR A 77 -26.43 24.88 -4.63
CA THR A 77 -25.39 24.29 -5.48
C THR A 77 -25.98 23.20 -6.38
N PRO A 78 -25.86 23.29 -7.72
CA PRO A 78 -26.43 22.30 -8.62
C PRO A 78 -25.67 20.96 -8.55
N ILE A 79 -26.43 19.86 -8.54
CA ILE A 79 -25.90 18.50 -8.66
C ILE A 79 -25.87 18.14 -10.15
N PHE A 80 -24.66 17.85 -10.65
CA PHE A 80 -24.45 17.41 -12.02
C PHE A 80 -24.29 15.89 -12.07
N SER A 81 -24.93 15.28 -13.06
CA SER A 81 -24.69 13.90 -13.48
C SER A 81 -23.85 13.91 -14.77
N PHE A 82 -22.85 13.04 -14.79
CA PHE A 82 -21.97 12.78 -15.91
C PHE A 82 -22.20 11.35 -16.38
N ARG A 83 -22.79 11.22 -17.55
CA ARG A 83 -23.04 9.92 -18.19
C ARG A 83 -22.04 9.68 -19.31
N MET A 84 -21.33 8.54 -19.28
CA MET A 84 -20.32 8.19 -20.27
C MET A 84 -20.35 6.69 -20.61
N LYS A 85 -19.83 6.30 -21.77
CA LYS A 85 -19.70 4.88 -22.14
C LYS A 85 -18.38 4.32 -21.65
N CYS A 86 -18.36 3.05 -21.24
CA CYS A 86 -17.12 2.33 -20.99
C CYS A 86 -16.29 2.19 -22.28
N HIS A 87 -14.95 2.13 -22.18
CA HIS A 87 -14.07 1.92 -23.33
C HIS A 87 -14.19 0.51 -23.94
N LEU A 88 -14.48 -0.49 -23.11
CA LEU A 88 -14.44 -1.90 -23.49
C LEU A 88 -15.83 -2.49 -23.77
N CYS A 89 -16.90 -1.85 -23.29
CA CYS A 89 -18.27 -2.36 -23.45
C CYS A 89 -19.26 -1.22 -23.72
N PRO A 90 -20.43 -1.51 -24.33
CA PRO A 90 -21.47 -0.49 -24.59
C PRO A 90 -22.24 -0.06 -23.33
N ASN A 91 -21.76 -0.41 -22.13
CA ASN A 91 -22.38 -0.01 -20.87
C ASN A 91 -22.21 1.49 -20.60
N TYR A 92 -23.23 2.10 -20.01
CA TYR A 92 -23.16 3.49 -19.55
C TYR A 92 -22.82 3.52 -18.06
N LEU A 93 -21.92 4.43 -17.72
CA LEU A 93 -21.50 4.74 -16.36
C LEU A 93 -22.07 6.11 -16.00
N GLU A 94 -22.65 6.23 -14.81
CA GLU A 94 -23.19 7.50 -14.31
C GLU A 94 -22.53 7.90 -12.99
N ILE A 95 -21.93 9.09 -12.98
CA ILE A 95 -21.26 9.68 -11.83
C ILE A 95 -21.93 11.00 -11.50
N GLN A 96 -22.24 11.24 -10.23
CA GLN A 96 -22.86 12.47 -9.74
C GLN A 96 -21.92 13.22 -8.81
N THR A 97 -22.01 14.55 -8.80
CA THR A 97 -21.36 15.39 -7.78
C THR A 97 -22.13 15.34 -6.47
N ASP A 98 -21.43 15.26 -5.34
CA ASP A 98 -21.98 15.38 -3.99
C ASP A 98 -21.38 16.62 -3.29
N PRO A 99 -22.08 17.76 -3.31
CA PRO A 99 -21.60 18.99 -2.67
C PRO A 99 -21.46 18.88 -1.15
N GLN A 100 -22.19 17.97 -0.47
CA GLN A 100 -22.13 17.84 0.98
C GLN A 100 -20.78 17.29 1.44
N LYS A 101 -20.26 16.29 0.72
CA LYS A 101 -18.97 15.64 1.01
C LYS A 101 -17.82 16.18 0.17
N THR A 102 -18.09 17.10 -0.75
CA THR A 102 -17.12 17.59 -1.75
C THR A 102 -16.53 16.47 -2.62
N GLU A 103 -17.32 15.45 -2.89
CA GLU A 103 -16.88 14.22 -3.58
C GLU A 103 -17.74 13.92 -4.81
N TYR A 104 -17.30 12.96 -5.62
CA TYR A 104 -18.12 12.36 -6.66
C TYR A 104 -18.62 10.98 -6.19
N LYS A 105 -19.89 10.67 -6.49
CA LYS A 105 -20.49 9.37 -6.20
C LYS A 105 -20.84 8.64 -7.50
N VAL A 106 -20.54 7.36 -7.56
CA VAL A 106 -21.01 6.53 -8.67
C VAL A 106 -22.46 6.17 -8.40
N THR A 107 -23.35 6.47 -9.34
CA THR A 107 -24.79 6.20 -9.21
C THR A 107 -25.19 4.91 -9.91
N SER A 108 -24.63 4.62 -11.09
CA SER A 108 -24.94 3.41 -11.85
C SER A 108 -23.80 2.96 -12.78
N GLY A 109 -23.76 1.65 -13.05
CA GLY A 109 -22.92 1.04 -14.08
C GLY A 109 -21.46 0.81 -13.71
N ALA A 110 -21.01 1.33 -12.57
CA ALA A 110 -19.67 1.13 -12.04
C ALA A 110 -19.65 1.08 -10.52
N ARG A 111 -18.58 0.51 -9.97
CA ARG A 111 -18.26 0.53 -8.55
C ARG A 111 -16.94 1.27 -8.33
N ARG A 112 -16.91 2.17 -7.34
CA ARG A 112 -15.67 2.84 -6.92
C ARG A 112 -14.71 1.82 -6.32
N LYS A 113 -13.44 1.85 -6.73
CA LYS A 113 -12.39 1.08 -6.08
C LYS A 113 -12.09 1.72 -4.73
N ILE A 114 -12.21 0.95 -3.66
CA ILE A 114 -11.91 1.39 -2.31
C ILE A 114 -10.40 1.19 -2.11
N THR A 115 -9.66 2.29 -1.93
CA THR A 115 -8.21 2.27 -1.64
C THR A 115 -7.93 2.31 -0.14
N GLU A 116 -8.88 2.81 0.65
CA GLU A 116 -8.77 2.89 2.10
C GLU A 116 -9.10 1.53 2.73
N PHE A 117 -8.18 1.04 3.56
CA PHE A 117 -8.39 -0.17 4.34
C PHE A 117 -9.27 0.15 5.55
N ASP A 118 -10.59 0.03 5.37
CA ASP A 118 -11.54 0.04 6.50
C ASP A 118 -11.50 -1.32 7.20
N GLY A 119 -10.66 -1.45 8.23
CA GLY A 119 -10.55 -2.67 9.05
C GLY A 119 -11.90 -3.12 9.65
N ASP A 120 -12.82 -2.17 9.91
CA ASP A 120 -14.16 -2.44 10.43
C ASP A 120 -15.06 -3.20 9.43
N LYS A 121 -14.95 -2.90 8.14
CA LYS A 121 -15.82 -3.49 7.11
C LYS A 121 -15.39 -4.88 6.67
N ILE A 122 -14.10 -5.19 6.83
CA ILE A 122 -13.50 -6.45 6.37
C ILE A 122 -13.56 -7.53 7.47
N GLY A 123 -14.07 -7.19 8.66
CA GLY A 123 -14.07 -8.11 9.81
C GLY A 123 -12.66 -8.46 10.27
N ALA A 124 -11.66 -7.65 9.87
CA ALA A 124 -10.33 -7.75 10.43
C ALA A 124 -10.47 -7.41 11.91
N ILE A 125 -10.12 -8.35 12.78
CA ILE A 125 -10.05 -8.14 14.22
C ILE A 125 -9.11 -6.94 14.40
N LYS A 126 -9.68 -5.77 14.71
CA LYS A 126 -8.90 -4.64 15.19
C LYS A 126 -8.16 -5.19 16.40
N VAL A 127 -6.85 -5.32 16.33
CA VAL A 127 -6.00 -5.51 17.53
C VAL A 127 -6.33 -4.45 18.59
N ASP A 128 -6.84 -3.30 18.14
CA ASP A 128 -7.43 -2.28 18.97
C ASP A 128 -8.68 -2.72 19.73
N SER A 129 -9.57 -3.55 19.16
CA SER A 129 -10.76 -4.05 19.86
C SER A 129 -10.46 -5.04 20.99
N ILE A 130 -9.39 -5.84 20.88
CA ILE A 130 -8.91 -6.70 21.97
C ILE A 130 -8.28 -5.84 23.07
N LEU A 131 -7.50 -4.81 22.70
CA LEU A 131 -6.94 -3.83 23.64
C LEU A 131 -8.01 -2.92 24.26
N HIS A 132 -9.06 -2.59 23.53
CA HIS A 132 -10.17 -1.76 23.99
C HIS A 132 -11.19 -2.55 24.82
N ALA A 133 -11.32 -3.86 24.62
CA ALA A 133 -12.10 -4.73 25.51
C ALA A 133 -11.48 -4.82 26.91
N SER A 134 -10.14 -4.81 27.02
CA SER A 134 -9.46 -4.63 28.30
C SER A 134 -9.58 -3.21 28.87
N ASN A 135 -9.62 -2.18 28.01
CA ASN A 135 -9.78 -0.78 28.46
C ASN A 135 -11.23 -0.40 28.81
N LYS A 136 -12.24 -1.21 28.46
CA LYS A 136 -13.64 -0.96 28.87
C LYS A 136 -13.85 -1.12 30.38
N ALA A 137 -12.95 -1.83 31.07
CA ALA A 137 -12.91 -1.82 32.53
C ALA A 137 -12.38 -0.48 33.10
N ASP A 138 -11.65 0.29 32.28
CA ASP A 138 -11.09 1.61 32.62
C ASP A 138 -11.99 2.78 32.16
N ASP A 139 -13.13 2.52 31.51
CA ASP A 139 -14.06 3.58 31.07
C ASP A 139 -14.76 4.29 32.26
N ALA A 140 -14.61 3.80 33.49
CA ALA A 140 -14.96 4.52 34.71
C ALA A 140 -14.03 5.74 34.98
N ASP A 141 -12.81 5.74 34.44
CA ASP A 141 -11.87 6.87 34.44
C ASP A 141 -12.08 7.83 33.26
N SER A 142 -13.04 7.56 32.36
CA SER A 142 -13.32 8.42 31.18
C SER A 142 -13.96 9.78 31.50
N ARG A 143 -14.21 10.07 32.79
CA ARG A 143 -14.71 11.37 33.25
C ARG A 143 -13.63 12.39 33.54
N ASP A 144 -12.36 11.97 33.64
CA ASP A 144 -11.25 12.89 33.89
C ASP A 144 -10.61 13.35 32.57
N PRO A 145 -10.72 14.64 32.18
CA PRO A 145 -10.05 15.20 31.01
C PRO A 145 -8.52 15.04 31.05
N PHE A 146 -7.93 14.81 32.24
CA PHE A 146 -6.48 14.69 32.40
C PHE A 146 -5.94 13.28 32.20
N ALA A 147 -6.75 12.22 32.28
CA ALA A 147 -6.29 10.84 32.16
C ALA A 147 -5.59 10.55 30.81
N GLY A 148 -6.07 11.17 29.72
CA GLY A 148 -5.41 11.08 28.42
C GLY A 148 -4.03 11.76 28.40
N VAL A 149 -3.93 12.91 29.07
CA VAL A 149 -2.68 13.67 29.17
C VAL A 149 -1.66 12.91 30.02
N GLU A 150 -2.08 12.31 31.13
CA GLU A 150 -1.20 11.49 31.97
C GLU A 150 -0.66 10.27 31.23
N LYS A 151 -1.52 9.52 30.53
CA LYS A 151 -1.09 8.39 29.69
C LYS A 151 -0.11 8.83 28.60
N THR A 152 -0.31 10.00 27.98
CA THR A 152 0.64 10.51 27.00
C THR A 152 1.97 10.93 27.64
N LEU A 153 1.93 11.56 28.82
CA LEU A 153 3.13 11.92 29.58
C LEU A 153 3.92 10.68 29.99
N GLU A 154 3.27 9.64 30.51
CA GLU A 154 3.92 8.37 30.85
C GLU A 154 4.56 7.72 29.63
N LYS A 155 3.83 7.65 28.50
CA LYS A 155 4.40 7.17 27.23
C LYS A 155 5.63 7.99 26.83
N THR A 156 5.60 9.32 26.94
CA THR A 156 6.78 10.14 26.62
C THR A 156 7.95 9.90 27.58
N LYS A 157 7.69 9.68 28.88
CA LYS A 157 8.72 9.33 29.86
C LYS A 157 9.35 7.98 29.53
N HIS A 158 8.55 6.96 29.23
CA HIS A 158 9.04 5.66 28.79
C HIS A 158 9.85 5.77 27.50
N MET A 159 9.35 6.49 26.51
CA MET A 159 10.07 6.73 25.25
C MET A 159 11.42 7.42 25.49
N ARG A 160 11.49 8.41 26.39
CA ARG A 160 12.75 9.08 26.76
C ARG A 160 13.73 8.14 27.46
N ALA A 161 13.25 7.33 28.41
CA ALA A 161 14.09 6.35 29.11
C ALA A 161 14.63 5.29 28.14
N SER A 162 13.78 4.77 27.24
CA SER A 162 14.21 3.86 26.18
C SER A 162 15.21 4.53 25.23
N HIS A 163 14.99 5.79 24.88
CA HIS A 163 15.92 6.54 24.03
C HIS A 163 17.29 6.71 24.69
N GLN A 164 17.35 7.11 25.97
CA GLN A 164 18.60 7.20 26.73
C GLN A 164 19.34 5.86 26.77
N ARG A 165 18.61 4.75 26.97
CA ARG A 165 19.23 3.43 26.97
C ARG A 165 19.82 3.07 25.60
N ILE A 166 19.11 3.40 24.53
CA ILE A 166 19.60 3.15 23.16
C ILE A 166 20.84 3.99 22.86
N THR A 167 20.88 5.26 23.28
CA THR A 167 22.03 6.13 23.06
C THR A 167 23.27 5.64 23.81
N GLU A 168 23.12 5.19 25.06
CA GLU A 168 24.20 4.55 25.84
C GLU A 168 24.76 3.31 25.12
N LEU A 169 23.87 2.41 24.67
CA LEU A 169 24.27 1.20 23.95
C LEU A 169 25.00 1.52 22.64
N TYR A 170 24.55 2.55 21.93
CA TYR A 170 25.18 3.02 20.71
C TYR A 170 26.57 3.59 20.97
N GLN A 171 26.73 4.42 22.01
CA GLN A 171 28.02 4.97 22.42
C GLN A 171 29.00 3.87 22.83
N HIS A 172 28.56 2.93 23.67
CA HIS A 172 29.38 1.79 24.09
C HIS A 172 29.79 0.91 22.90
N THR A 173 28.89 0.69 21.94
CA THR A 173 29.18 -0.06 20.71
C THR A 173 30.23 0.68 19.87
N ASN A 174 30.06 1.98 19.65
CA ASN A 174 31.02 2.78 18.88
C ASN A 174 32.41 2.79 19.52
N GLN A 175 32.51 2.91 20.85
CA GLN A 175 33.78 2.82 21.56
C GLN A 175 34.41 1.43 21.43
N ARG A 176 33.61 0.36 21.59
CA ARG A 176 34.10 -1.02 21.47
C ARG A 176 34.58 -1.35 20.06
N TRP A 177 33.96 -0.77 19.04
CA TRP A 177 34.26 -0.98 17.63
C TRP A 177 35.08 0.16 17.00
N ALA A 178 35.70 1.01 17.81
CA ALA A 178 36.52 2.13 17.32
C ALA A 178 37.67 1.67 16.41
N ASP A 179 38.27 0.51 16.70
CA ASP A 179 39.21 -0.18 15.81
C ASP A 179 38.62 -1.51 15.31
N PRO A 180 38.03 -1.54 14.10
CA PRO A 180 37.45 -2.75 13.54
C PRO A 180 38.51 -3.79 13.14
N TYR A 181 39.76 -3.40 12.89
CA TYR A 181 40.81 -4.33 12.48
C TYR A 181 41.26 -5.20 13.65
N GLU A 182 41.57 -4.58 14.80
CA GLU A 182 41.97 -5.28 16.02
C GLU A 182 40.87 -6.25 16.50
N LYS A 183 39.60 -5.80 16.54
CA LYS A 183 38.49 -6.67 16.95
C LYS A 183 38.31 -7.86 16.02
N ASN A 184 38.40 -7.66 14.70
CA ASN A 184 38.35 -8.75 13.73
C ASN A 184 39.53 -9.71 13.87
N GLN A 185 40.72 -9.21 14.19
CA GLN A 185 41.90 -10.05 14.42
C GLN A 185 41.70 -10.95 15.65
N ILE A 186 41.17 -10.40 16.76
CA ILE A 186 40.85 -11.15 17.98
C ILE A 186 39.78 -12.22 17.69
N LEU A 187 38.68 -11.84 17.03
CA LEU A 187 37.61 -12.77 16.67
C LEU A 187 38.13 -13.92 15.80
N ARG A 188 38.93 -13.61 14.77
CA ARG A 188 39.54 -14.63 13.89
C ARG A 188 40.47 -15.55 14.68
N ARG A 189 41.22 -15.04 15.65
CA ARG A 189 42.10 -15.87 16.51
C ARG A 189 41.28 -16.85 17.35
N LEU A 190 40.19 -16.39 17.97
CA LEU A 190 39.29 -17.23 18.75
C LEU A 190 38.66 -18.33 17.88
N PHE A 191 38.09 -17.97 16.72
CA PHE A 191 37.51 -18.95 15.80
C PHE A 191 38.52 -19.97 15.27
N ARG A 192 39.79 -19.58 15.04
CA ARG A 192 40.84 -20.52 14.64
C ARG A 192 41.17 -21.51 15.77
N ASN A 193 41.21 -21.06 17.02
CA ASN A 193 41.47 -21.93 18.16
C ASN A 193 40.29 -22.89 18.41
N GLU A 194 39.06 -22.39 18.32
CA GLU A 194 37.86 -23.24 18.39
C GLU A 194 37.82 -24.27 17.27
N LYS A 195 38.14 -23.86 16.03
CA LYS A 195 38.21 -24.78 14.90
C LYS A 195 39.26 -25.86 15.13
N LYS A 196 40.47 -25.50 15.57
CA LYS A 196 41.52 -26.48 15.93
C LYS A 196 41.04 -27.47 17.00
N SER A 197 40.35 -27.00 18.04
CA SER A 197 39.81 -27.87 19.09
C SER A 197 38.73 -28.82 18.54
N LYS A 198 37.83 -28.33 17.68
CA LYS A 198 36.81 -29.15 17.01
C LYS A 198 37.42 -30.17 16.07
N ASP A 199 38.38 -29.77 15.23
CA ASP A 199 39.08 -30.64 14.29
C ASP A 199 39.88 -31.73 15.05
N ALA A 200 40.51 -31.40 16.18
CA ALA A 200 41.20 -32.37 17.03
C ALA A 200 40.23 -33.39 17.66
N LYS A 201 39.06 -32.96 18.13
CA LYS A 201 38.01 -33.85 18.64
C LYS A 201 37.46 -34.77 17.55
N LEU A 202 37.23 -34.22 16.35
CA LEU A 202 36.76 -34.99 15.20
C LEU A 202 37.79 -36.06 14.80
N SER A 203 39.06 -35.68 14.68
CA SER A 203 40.15 -36.61 14.35
C SER A 203 40.34 -37.70 15.43
N ALA A 204 40.18 -37.35 16.72
CA ALA A 204 40.23 -38.33 17.80
C ALA A 204 39.08 -39.34 17.72
N ASN A 205 37.86 -38.88 17.38
CA ASN A 205 36.72 -39.75 17.15
C ASN A 205 36.94 -40.66 15.94
N ASP A 206 37.37 -40.12 14.80
CA ASP A 206 37.67 -40.90 13.58
C ASP A 206 38.75 -41.96 13.84
N SER A 207 39.77 -41.62 14.65
CA SER A 207 40.81 -42.56 15.08
C SER A 207 40.26 -43.68 15.96
N MET A 208 39.35 -43.37 16.89
CA MET A 208 38.68 -44.39 17.71
C MET A 208 37.80 -45.30 16.86
N GLU A 209 37.03 -44.75 15.92
CA GLU A 209 36.20 -45.52 15.00
C GLU A 209 37.05 -46.46 14.13
N TRP A 210 38.18 -45.97 13.59
CA TRP A 210 39.11 -46.80 12.83
C TRP A 210 39.71 -47.93 13.68
N ARG A 211 40.08 -47.65 14.93
CA ARG A 211 40.60 -48.68 15.86
C ARG A 211 39.54 -49.75 16.17
N ILE A 212 38.30 -49.34 16.41
CA ILE A 212 37.17 -50.25 16.64
C ILE A 212 36.93 -51.12 15.40
N ALA A 213 36.90 -50.52 14.20
CA ALA A 213 36.74 -51.24 12.94
C ALA A 213 37.87 -52.27 12.70
N LYS A 214 39.12 -51.92 13.01
CA LYS A 214 40.27 -52.82 12.88
C LYS A 214 40.20 -54.01 13.85
N VAL A 215 39.79 -53.78 15.10
CA VAL A 215 39.56 -54.87 16.08
C VAL A 215 38.41 -55.78 15.62
N ALA A 216 37.33 -55.21 15.08
CA ALA A 216 36.23 -55.99 14.52
C ALA A 216 36.66 -56.86 13.32
N GLN A 217 37.49 -56.32 12.41
CA GLN A 217 38.07 -57.09 11.30
C GLN A 217 39.00 -58.21 11.79
N HIS A 218 39.83 -57.95 12.80
CA HIS A 218 40.72 -58.96 13.38
C HIS A 218 39.94 -60.10 14.05
N LYS A 219 38.89 -59.78 14.83
CA LYS A 219 37.98 -60.81 15.39
C LYS A 219 37.29 -61.65 14.31
N LYS A 220 36.84 -61.03 13.20
CA LYS A 220 36.28 -61.77 12.06
C LYS A 220 37.30 -62.71 11.40
N ARG A 221 38.57 -62.32 11.32
CA ARG A 221 39.65 -63.17 10.77
C ARG A 221 39.98 -64.35 11.70
N HIS A 222 39.98 -64.15 13.01
CA HIS A 222 40.19 -65.23 13.98
C HIS A 222 39.00 -66.21 14.09
N ALA A 223 37.77 -65.73 13.90
CA ALA A 223 36.58 -66.59 13.87
C ALA A 223 36.52 -67.50 12.62
N ASN A 224 37.25 -67.16 11.56
CA ASN A 224 37.29 -67.91 10.29
C ASN A 224 38.62 -68.67 10.06
N GLY A 225 39.44 -68.87 11.10
CA GLY A 225 40.64 -69.71 11.03
C GLY A 225 40.29 -71.20 10.95
N PRO A 226 41.05 -72.02 10.19
CA PRO A 226 40.68 -73.41 9.96
C PRO A 226 40.76 -74.22 11.25
N THR A 227 39.67 -74.90 11.60
CA THR A 227 39.66 -76.00 12.57
C THR A 227 40.56 -77.10 12.04
N THR A 228 41.74 -77.27 12.62
CA THR A 228 42.61 -78.43 12.35
C THR A 228 41.91 -79.67 12.89
N ASP A 229 41.27 -80.42 12.00
CA ASP A 229 40.66 -81.71 12.31
C ASP A 229 41.77 -82.75 12.43
N ASN A 230 41.90 -83.33 13.62
CA ASN A 230 42.95 -84.28 14.00
C ASN A 230 42.41 -85.69 13.72
N ARG A 231 42.98 -86.38 12.71
CA ARG A 231 42.71 -87.80 12.46
C ARG A 231 43.93 -88.50 11.90
#